data_AF-A0A809PNU6-F1
#
_entry.id   AF-A0A809PNU6-F1
#
_cell.length_a   1.000
_cell.length_b   1.000
_cell.length_c   1.000
_cell.angle_alpha   90.00
_cell.angle_beta   90.00
_cell.angle_gamma   90.00
#
_symmetry.space_group_name_H-M   'P 1'
#
loop_
_entity.id
_entity.type
_entity.pdbx_description
1 polymer ?
#
loop_
_entity_poly.entity_id
_entity_poly.type
_entity_poly.pdbx_seq_one_letter_code
_entity_poly.pdbx_strand_id
1 'polypeptide(L)'
;MKHQQSANACQHLGLASSKVGEVMICPECGVVHLSLNHVSLRFDVEAFRVLAYMLAEAQLNIESYDTRLSKTPEAPHATGFEIAPGKKMH
;
A
#
# COMPACT_ATOMS: atom_id res chain seq x y z
N MET A 1 0.06 21.50 19.81
CA MET A 1 0.68 20.33 19.16
C MET A 1 0.15 20.29 17.73
N LYS A 2 1.04 20.13 16.75
CA LYS A 2 0.77 20.31 15.31
C LYS A 2 -0.20 19.25 14.79
N HIS A 3 -1.08 19.68 13.88
CA HIS A 3 -2.10 18.89 13.18
C HIS A 3 -1.56 17.55 12.68
N GLN A 4 -2.06 16.44 13.24
CA GLN A 4 -1.87 15.14 12.63
C GLN A 4 -2.98 14.99 11.59
N GLN A 5 -2.59 15.07 10.33
CA GLN A 5 -3.44 14.78 9.18
C GLN A 5 -4.24 13.52 9.48
N SER A 6 -5.56 13.62 9.35
CA SER A 6 -6.42 12.45 9.19
C SER A 6 -5.96 11.73 7.93
N ALA A 7 -4.97 10.84 8.07
CA ALA A 7 -4.75 9.79 7.09
C ALA A 7 -6.12 9.13 6.93
N ASN A 8 -6.72 9.25 5.75
CA ASN A 8 -8.03 8.69 5.47
C ASN A 8 -8.02 7.24 6.00
N ALA A 9 -8.75 6.99 7.08
CA ALA A 9 -8.78 5.66 7.66
C ALA A 9 -9.42 4.78 6.59
N CYS A 10 -8.65 3.84 6.02
CA CYS A 10 -9.10 2.96 4.95
C CYS A 10 -10.47 2.38 5.34
N GLN A 11 -11.48 2.58 4.50
CA GLN A 11 -12.79 2.00 4.75
C GLN A 11 -12.78 0.53 4.30
N HIS A 12 -12.69 -0.38 5.27
CA HIS A 12 -12.70 -1.81 5.00
C HIS A 12 -14.12 -2.32 4.69
N LEU A 13 -14.26 -3.06 3.59
CA LEU A 13 -15.48 -3.76 3.20
C LEU A 13 -15.39 -5.24 3.60
N GLY A 14 -16.38 -5.73 4.34
CA GLY A 14 -16.49 -7.15 4.69
C GLY A 14 -16.85 -8.01 3.47
N LEU A 15 -16.08 -9.07 3.25
CA LEU A 15 -16.31 -10.04 2.16
C LEU A 15 -16.93 -11.35 2.66
N ALA A 16 -16.48 -11.84 3.81
CA ALA A 16 -16.99 -13.07 4.41
C ALA A 16 -16.77 -13.07 5.93
N SER A 17 -17.67 -13.72 6.66
CA SER A 17 -17.51 -13.95 8.10
C SER A 17 -17.99 -15.35 8.48
N SER A 18 -17.34 -15.94 9.49
CA SER A 18 -17.70 -17.24 10.05
C SER A 18 -17.26 -17.30 11.51
N LYS A 19 -17.52 -18.44 12.17
CA LYS A 19 -16.98 -18.70 13.52
C LYS A 19 -15.45 -18.67 13.57
N VAL A 20 -14.78 -18.95 12.45
CA VAL A 20 -13.32 -19.02 12.36
C VAL A 20 -12.67 -17.63 12.27
N GLY A 21 -13.41 -16.63 11.77
CA GLY A 21 -12.89 -15.29 11.54
C GLY A 21 -13.63 -14.50 10.47
N GLU A 22 -13.05 -13.38 10.07
CA GLU A 22 -13.57 -12.46 9.06
C GLU A 22 -12.51 -12.12 8.00
N VAL A 23 -13.00 -11.90 6.78
CA VAL A 23 -12.21 -11.44 5.63
C VAL A 23 -12.77 -10.10 5.20
N MET A 24 -11.91 -9.09 5.14
CA MET A 24 -12.23 -7.75 4.67
C MET A 24 -11.24 -7.33 3.57
N ILE A 25 -11.63 -6.37 2.75
CA ILE A 25 -10.74 -5.73 1.78
C ILE A 25 -10.87 -4.22 1.91
N CYS A 26 -9.76 -3.48 1.79
CA CYS A 26 -9.85 -2.05 1.50
C CYS A 26 -9.86 -1.86 -0.02
N PRO A 27 -10.96 -1.40 -0.64
CA PRO A 27 -11.03 -1.23 -2.09
C PRO A 27 -10.12 -0.09 -2.59
N GLU A 28 -9.69 0.81 -1.70
CA GLU A 28 -8.82 1.94 -2.05
C GLU A 28 -7.36 1.52 -2.25
N CYS A 29 -6.83 0.65 -1.38
CA CYS A 29 -5.43 0.21 -1.44
C CYS A 29 -5.24 -1.25 -1.91
N GLY A 30 -6.33 -2.00 -2.08
CA GLY A 30 -6.30 -3.40 -2.52
C GLY A 30 -5.81 -4.40 -1.46
N VAL A 31 -5.58 -3.95 -0.22
CA VAL A 31 -5.13 -4.81 0.88
C VAL A 31 -6.28 -5.65 1.42
N VAL A 32 -6.04 -6.96 1.56
CA VAL A 32 -6.97 -7.90 2.20
C VAL A 32 -6.59 -8.06 3.68
N HIS A 33 -7.57 -7.89 4.55
CA HIS A 33 -7.44 -8.05 5.99
C HIS A 33 -8.09 -9.37 6.41
N LEU A 34 -7.33 -10.17 7.15
CA LEU A 34 -7.76 -11.46 7.66
C LEU A 34 -7.64 -11.43 9.19
N SER A 35 -8.77 -11.62 9.88
CA SER A 35 -8.84 -11.72 11.34
C SER A 35 -9.32 -13.11 11.70
N LEU A 36 -8.47 -13.91 12.38
CA LEU A 36 -8.73 -15.32 12.68
C LEU A 36 -8.72 -15.56 14.19
N ASN A 37 -9.80 -16.14 14.70
CA ASN A 37 -9.97 -16.38 16.15
C ASN A 37 -9.16 -17.58 16.68
N HIS A 38 -8.78 -18.50 15.79
CA HIS A 38 -8.20 -19.81 16.17
C HIS A 38 -6.76 -20.01 15.70
N VAL A 39 -6.10 -18.96 15.21
CA VAL A 39 -4.71 -19.04 14.76
C VAL A 39 -3.80 -18.44 15.82
N SER A 40 -2.94 -19.29 16.38
CA SER A 40 -1.85 -18.88 17.27
C SER A 40 -0.54 -19.38 16.70
N LEU A 41 0.42 -18.47 16.54
CA LEU A 41 1.79 -18.83 16.18
C LEU A 41 2.61 -18.97 17.45
N ARG A 42 3.28 -20.11 17.58
CA ARG A 42 4.19 -20.39 18.70
C ARG A 42 5.61 -20.43 18.16
N PHE A 43 6.47 -19.65 18.79
CA PHE A 43 7.90 -19.63 18.56
C PHE A 43 8.60 -19.97 19.89
N ASP A 44 9.75 -20.64 19.83
CA ASP A 44 10.68 -20.52 20.93
C ASP A 44 11.28 -19.09 20.96
N VAL A 45 11.93 -18.76 22.08
CA VAL A 45 12.42 -17.40 22.32
C VAL A 45 13.43 -16.98 21.25
N GLU A 46 14.30 -17.89 20.79
CA GLU A 46 15.34 -17.53 19.83
C GLU A 46 14.76 -17.38 18.42
N ALA A 47 13.88 -18.28 18.01
CA ALA A 47 13.15 -18.18 16.76
C ALA A 47 12.34 -16.88 16.67
N PHE A 48 11.70 -16.46 17.77
CA PHE A 48 10.99 -15.19 17.83
C PHE A 48 11.94 -13.99 17.67
N ARG A 49 13.12 -14.03 18.31
CA ARG A 49 14.12 -12.96 18.19
C ARG A 49 14.63 -12.80 16.77
N VAL A 50 14.91 -13.91 16.09
CA VAL A 50 15.34 -13.91 14.68
C VAL A 50 14.23 -13.35 13.79
N LEU A 51 12.98 -13.76 13.99
CA LEU A 51 11.83 -13.22 13.26
C LEU A 51 11.69 -11.70 13.49
N ALA A 52 11.78 -11.24 14.73
CA ALA A 52 11.66 -9.82 15.06
C ALA A 52 12.76 -8.98 14.40
N TYR A 53 14.01 -9.48 14.38
CA TYR A 53 15.11 -8.82 13.68
C TYR A 53 14.86 -8.71 12.17
N MET A 54 14.44 -9.81 11.54
CA MET A 54 14.12 -9.84 10.11
C MET A 54 13.00 -8.84 9.75
N LEU A 55 11.96 -8.71 10.59
CA LEU A 55 10.88 -7.75 10.38
C LEU A 55 11.37 -6.30 10.52
N ALA A 56 12.26 -6.01 11.46
CA ALA A 56 12.86 -4.69 11.63
C ALA A 56 13.76 -4.32 10.44
N GLU A 57 14.56 -5.26 9.93
CA GLU A 57 15.38 -5.06 8.73
C GLU A 57 14.50 -4.79 7.50
N ALA A 58 13.42 -5.55 7.32
CA ALA A 58 12.47 -5.32 6.24
C ALA A 58 11.85 -3.91 6.29
N GLN A 59 11.49 -3.43 7.48
CA GLN A 59 10.96 -2.07 7.67
C GLN A 59 11.96 -1.01 7.17
N LEU A 60 13.23 -1.09 7.59
CA LEU A 60 14.28 -0.15 7.20
C LEU A 60 14.52 -0.13 5.67
N ASN A 61 14.41 -1.31 5.04
CA ASN A 61 14.54 -1.44 3.60
C ASN A 61 13.37 -0.82 2.85
N ILE A 62 12.13 -0.93 3.36
CA ILE A 62 10.94 -0.28 2.78
C ILE A 62 11.09 1.25 2.84
N GLU A 63 11.45 1.80 4.00
CA GLU A 63 11.66 3.25 4.17
C GLU A 63 12.74 3.80 3.23
N SER A 64 13.81 3.02 3.04
CA SER A 64 14.88 3.34 2.09
C SER A 64 14.42 3.28 0.64
N TYR A 65 13.50 2.38 0.30
CA TYR A 65 12.96 2.22 -1.05
C TYR A 65 12.01 3.37 -1.42
N ASP A 66 11.11 3.77 -0.53
CA ASP A 66 10.18 4.90 -0.74
C ASP A 66 10.94 6.22 -0.93
N THR A 67 12.06 6.39 -0.22
CA THR A 67 12.95 7.56 -0.35
C THR A 67 13.64 7.61 -1.73
N ARG A 68 13.81 6.47 -2.41
CA ARG A 68 14.42 6.41 -3.76
C ARG A 68 13.38 6.64 -4.85
N LEU A 69 12.16 6.12 -4.71
CA LEU A 69 11.09 6.33 -5.69
C LEU A 69 10.66 7.81 -5.79
N SER A 70 10.65 8.52 -4.66
CA SER A 70 10.33 9.95 -4.58
C SER A 70 11.38 10.88 -5.23
N LYS A 71 12.54 10.35 -5.67
CA LYS A 71 13.61 11.12 -6.34
C LYS A 71 13.67 10.97 -7.86
N THR A 72 12.66 10.36 -8.49
CA THR A 72 12.62 10.32 -9.96
C THR A 72 12.51 11.75 -10.49
N PRO A 73 13.52 12.29 -11.21
CA PRO A 73 13.47 13.67 -11.69
C PRO A 73 12.35 13.80 -12.73
N GLU A 74 11.45 14.76 -12.54
CA GLU A 74 10.57 15.22 -13.61
C GLU A 74 11.40 15.49 -14.86
N ALA A 75 11.10 14.78 -15.95
CA ALA A 75 11.68 15.06 -17.25
C ALA A 75 11.23 16.47 -17.69
N PRO A 76 12.13 17.35 -18.14
CA PRO A 76 11.75 18.67 -18.60
C PRO A 76 10.97 18.58 -19.93
N HIS A 77 9.78 19.18 -19.93
CA HIS A 77 8.98 19.72 -21.04
C HIS A 77 9.28 19.30 -22.49
N ALA A 78 8.25 18.81 -23.19
CA ALA A 78 8.05 19.13 -24.61
C ALA A 78 6.60 19.58 -24.84
N THR A 79 6.48 20.84 -25.24
CA THR A 79 5.27 21.62 -25.51
C THR A 79 4.48 21.10 -26.71
N GLY A 80 3.17 21.38 -26.70
CA GLY A 80 2.17 20.84 -27.61
C GLY A 80 2.37 21.20 -29.09
N PHE A 81 1.81 20.33 -29.93
CA PHE A 81 1.46 20.64 -31.31
C PHE A 81 -0.07 20.51 -31.43
N GLU A 82 -0.74 21.65 -31.50
CA GLU A 82 -2.16 21.72 -31.89
C GLU A 82 -2.32 21.22 -33.34
N ILE A 83 -3.30 20.35 -33.56
CA ILE A 83 -3.75 19.97 -34.91
C ILE A 83 -5.18 20.50 -35.07
N ALA A 84 -5.34 21.53 -35.88
CA ALA A 84 -6.64 22.11 -36.25
C ALA A 84 -7.39 21.25 -37.29
N PRO A 85 -8.73 21.35 -37.38
CA PRO A 85 -9.57 20.39 -38.12
C PRO A 85 -9.90 20.83 -39.56
N GLY A 86 -10.08 19.83 -40.43
CA GLY A 86 -11.08 19.85 -41.50
C GLY A 86 -10.69 20.41 -42.88
N LYS A 87 -10.74 19.54 -43.90
CA LYS A 87 -11.17 19.90 -45.27
C LYS A 87 -11.75 18.67 -45.98
N LYS A 88 -13.06 18.68 -46.25
CA LYS A 88 -13.70 17.86 -47.29
C LYS A 88 -13.66 18.66 -48.59
N MET A 89 -13.22 18.07 -49.70
CA MET A 89 -13.52 18.58 -51.05
C MET A 89 -13.75 17.40 -52.01
N HIS A 90 -14.97 17.44 -52.56
CA HIS A 90 -15.53 16.95 -53.83
C HIS A 90 -15.09 15.59 -54.40
#